data_AF-A0A0U5HQK8-F1
#
_entry.id   AF-A0A0U5HQK8-F1
#
_cell.length_a   1.000
_cell.length_b   1.000
_cell.length_c   1.000
_cell.angle_alpha   90.00
_cell.angle_beta   90.00
_cell.angle_gamma   90.00
#
_symmetry.space_group_name_H-M   'P 1'
#
loop_
_entity.id
_entity.type
_entity.pdbx_description
1 polymer ?
#
loop_
_entity_poly.entity_id
_entity_poly.type
_entity_poly.pdbx_seq_one_letter_code
_entity_poly.pdbx_strand_id
1 'polypeptide(L)'
;MDVDDHVRITERLIQSVEIVAAYVLVLLFAVGVFDLGLTIFDLVRTGAITQTSEVIALIDTVLLLFIIVEIYQTVVAYTREESVVRIVIITGIIAVTRRVISFHPDDHAAQEALLTSAGFAILLAVLVGALYIVRKTPTESGSLH
;
A
#
# COMPACT_ATOMS: atom_id res chain seq x y z
N MET A 1 -14.03 -38.29 13.65
CA MET A 1 -13.86 -36.84 13.89
C MET A 1 -14.09 -36.20 12.54
N ASP A 2 -15.20 -35.49 12.42
CA ASP A 2 -15.80 -35.16 11.13
C ASP A 2 -15.06 -34.00 10.45
N VAL A 3 -14.81 -34.11 9.15
CA VAL A 3 -14.10 -33.08 8.35
C VAL A 3 -14.88 -31.75 8.40
N ASP A 4 -16.20 -31.83 8.49
CA ASP A 4 -17.11 -30.69 8.53
C ASP A 4 -16.98 -29.83 9.81
N ASP A 5 -16.55 -30.41 10.94
CA ASP A 5 -16.31 -29.65 12.17
C ASP A 5 -15.03 -28.81 12.10
N HIS A 6 -14.00 -29.27 11.37
CA HIS A 6 -12.76 -28.53 11.17
C HIS A 6 -12.96 -27.30 10.26
N VAL A 7 -13.79 -27.42 9.21
CA VAL A 7 -14.10 -26.32 8.29
C VAL A 7 -14.82 -25.18 9.03
N ARG A 8 -15.84 -25.51 9.84
CA ARG A 8 -16.63 -24.51 10.59
C ARG A 8 -15.83 -23.76 11.66
N ILE A 9 -14.85 -24.42 12.28
CA ILE A 9 -13.94 -23.77 13.24
C ILE A 9 -13.02 -22.80 12.50
N THR A 10 -12.46 -23.23 11.35
CA THR A 10 -11.54 -22.42 10.55
C THR A 10 -12.22 -21.16 10.01
N GLU A 11 -13.45 -21.29 9.52
CA GLU A 11 -14.25 -20.17 9.00
C GLU A 11 -14.50 -19.09 10.07
N ARG A 12 -14.90 -19.50 11.28
CA ARG A 12 -15.11 -18.56 12.40
C ARG A 12 -13.83 -17.89 12.86
N LEU A 13 -12.71 -18.61 12.85
CA LEU A 13 -11.41 -18.05 13.21
C LEU A 13 -10.96 -16.99 12.20
N ILE A 14 -11.09 -17.27 10.90
CA ILE A 14 -10.78 -16.31 9.83
C ILE A 14 -11.64 -15.05 9.98
N GLN A 15 -12.96 -15.21 10.15
CA GLN A 15 -13.88 -14.09 10.32
C GLN A 15 -13.53 -13.24 11.54
N SER A 16 -13.15 -13.87 12.66
CA SER A 16 -12.75 -13.14 13.87
C SER A 16 -11.48 -12.33 13.67
N VAL A 17 -10.49 -12.91 12.99
CA VAL A 17 -9.22 -12.23 12.66
C VAL A 17 -9.47 -11.06 11.71
N GLU A 18 -10.34 -11.22 10.70
CA GLU A 18 -10.72 -10.16 9.77
C GLU A 18 -11.32 -8.95 10.50
N ILE A 19 -12.28 -9.19 11.40
CA ILE A 19 -12.92 -8.14 12.18
C ILE A 19 -11.89 -7.38 13.02
N VAL A 20 -11.00 -8.11 13.71
CA VAL A 20 -9.93 -7.50 14.52
C VAL A 20 -8.98 -6.69 13.64
N ALA A 21 -8.55 -7.23 12.50
CA ALA A 21 -7.68 -6.53 11.55
C ALA A 21 -8.32 -5.24 11.02
N ALA A 22 -9.61 -5.28 10.68
CA ALA A 22 -10.37 -4.11 10.25
C ALA A 22 -10.42 -3.02 11.33
N TYR A 23 -10.71 -3.38 12.59
CA TYR A 23 -10.69 -2.42 13.69
C TYR A 23 -9.31 -1.80 13.92
N VAL A 24 -8.25 -2.62 13.86
CA VAL A 24 -6.87 -2.12 13.99
C VAL A 24 -6.54 -1.16 12.86
N LEU A 25 -6.86 -1.49 11.61
CA LEU A 25 -6.62 -0.61 10.46
C LEU A 25 -7.37 0.72 10.59
N VAL A 26 -8.64 0.70 10.99
CA VAL A 26 -9.44 1.91 11.21
C VAL A 26 -8.85 2.76 12.33
N LEU A 27 -8.42 2.15 13.43
CA LEU A 27 -7.79 2.85 14.54
C LEU A 27 -6.46 3.50 14.12
N LEU A 28 -5.60 2.75 13.42
CA LEU A 28 -4.34 3.28 12.89
C LEU A 28 -4.58 4.44 11.92
N PHE A 29 -5.59 4.33 11.06
CA PHE A 29 -5.97 5.40 10.15
C PHE A 29 -6.44 6.64 10.92
N ALA A 30 -7.28 6.47 11.95
CA ALA A 30 -7.76 7.58 12.77
C ALA A 30 -6.61 8.29 13.50
N VAL A 31 -5.68 7.54 14.09
CA VAL A 31 -4.48 8.10 14.74
C VAL A 31 -3.63 8.84 13.71
N GLY A 32 -3.41 8.27 12.54
CA GLY A 32 -2.61 8.90 11.50
C GLY A 32 -3.24 10.18 10.92
N VAL A 33 -4.56 10.23 10.75
CA VAL A 33 -5.29 11.45 10.36
C VAL A 33 -5.17 12.53 11.44
N PHE A 34 -5.27 12.13 12.71
CA PHE A 34 -5.11 13.05 13.83
C PHE A 34 -3.69 13.64 13.91
N ASP A 35 -2.68 12.79 13.78
CA ASP A 35 -1.26 13.17 13.75
C ASP A 35 -0.94 14.12 12.58
N LEU A 36 -1.47 13.81 11.39
CA LEU A 36 -1.38 14.70 10.23
C LEU A 36 -2.02 16.07 10.51
N GLY A 37 -3.18 16.09 11.17
CA GLY A 37 -3.87 17.32 11.54
C GLY A 37 -3.05 18.18 12.51
N LEU A 38 -2.43 17.57 13.52
CA LEU A 38 -1.53 18.26 14.46
C LEU A 38 -0.30 18.81 13.74
N THR A 39 0.32 18.01 12.88
CA THR A 39 1.50 18.40 12.09
C THR A 39 1.19 19.62 11.20
N ILE A 40 0.06 19.59 10.48
CA ILE A 40 -0.38 20.73 9.65
C ILE A 40 -0.60 21.97 10.52
N PHE A 41 -1.25 21.82 11.67
CA PHE A 41 -1.51 22.92 12.58
C PHE A 41 -0.21 23.59 13.06
N ASP A 42 0.78 22.79 13.45
CA ASP A 42 2.08 23.30 13.90
C ASP A 42 2.86 23.97 12.76
N LEU A 43 2.86 23.40 11.56
CA LEU A 43 3.50 23.99 10.37
C LEU A 43 2.86 25.33 9.96
N VAL A 44 1.54 25.44 10.05
CA VAL A 44 0.82 26.69 9.79
C VAL A 44 1.16 27.74 10.84
N ARG A 45 1.19 27.35 12.13
CA ARG A 45 1.50 28.26 13.24
C ARG A 45 2.92 28.80 13.17
N THR A 46 3.87 27.97 12.79
CA THR A 46 5.29 28.32 12.67
C THR A 46 5.64 29.01 11.36
N GLY A 47 4.77 28.93 10.35
CA GLY A 47 5.02 29.44 9.00
C GLY A 47 5.98 28.57 8.17
N ALA A 48 6.35 27.39 8.67
CA ALA A 48 7.30 26.49 8.02
C ALA A 48 6.71 25.73 6.83
N ILE A 49 5.39 25.80 6.59
CA ILE A 49 4.71 25.16 5.46
C ILE A 49 5.24 25.55 4.07
N THR A 50 5.98 26.67 3.97
CA THR A 50 6.61 27.11 2.70
C THR A 50 7.98 26.48 2.45
N GLN A 51 8.53 25.75 3.42
CA GLN A 51 9.81 25.07 3.30
C GLN A 51 9.64 23.73 2.58
N THR A 52 10.47 23.48 1.57
CA THR A 52 10.39 22.27 0.73
C THR A 52 10.47 20.98 1.55
N SER A 53 11.38 20.92 2.52
CA SER A 53 11.58 19.75 3.39
C SER A 53 10.32 19.38 4.18
N GLU A 54 9.61 20.38 4.72
CA GLU A 54 8.38 20.17 5.51
C GLU A 54 7.23 19.69 4.63
N VAL A 55 7.11 20.22 3.41
CA VAL A 55 6.11 19.77 2.44
C VAL A 55 6.35 18.31 2.04
N ILE A 56 7.61 17.90 1.85
CA ILE A 56 7.95 16.51 1.55
C ILE A 56 7.59 15.59 2.72
N ALA A 57 7.91 15.99 3.95
CA ALA A 57 7.55 15.22 5.16
C ALA A 57 6.02 15.07 5.32
N LEU A 58 5.28 16.13 5.01
CA LEU A 58 3.82 16.10 5.00
C LEU A 58 3.28 15.12 3.95
N ILE A 59 3.86 15.16 2.74
CA ILE A 59 3.53 14.21 1.66
C ILE A 59 3.81 12.78 2.13
N ASP A 60 4.97 12.49 2.74
CA ASP A 60 5.27 11.14 3.23
C ASP A 60 4.25 10.64 4.26
N THR A 61 3.79 11.53 5.15
CA THR A 61 2.74 11.23 6.14
C THR A 61 1.39 10.94 5.48
N VAL A 62 0.93 11.81 4.57
CA VAL A 62 -0.32 11.60 3.81
C VAL A 62 -0.26 10.31 3.00
N LEU A 63 0.88 10.09 2.34
CA LEU A 63 1.13 8.89 1.60
C LEU A 63 1.01 7.70 2.55
N LEU A 64 1.69 7.64 3.69
CA LEU A 64 1.56 6.55 4.68
C LEU A 64 0.08 6.23 5.00
N LEU A 65 -0.79 7.23 5.16
CA LEU A 65 -2.24 7.00 5.34
C LEU A 65 -2.89 6.28 4.14
N PHE A 66 -2.50 6.63 2.91
CA PHE A 66 -2.92 5.88 1.73
C PHE A 66 -2.44 4.42 1.73
N ILE A 67 -1.31 4.06 2.37
CA ILE A 67 -0.90 2.63 2.51
C ILE A 67 -1.93 1.91 3.35
N ILE A 68 -2.44 2.54 4.43
CA ILE A 68 -3.43 1.93 5.31
C ILE A 68 -4.74 1.65 4.55
N VAL A 69 -5.21 2.63 3.77
CA VAL A 69 -6.41 2.47 2.91
C VAL A 69 -6.21 1.35 1.89
N GLU A 70 -5.01 1.26 1.30
CA GLU A 70 -4.66 0.27 0.30
C GLU A 70 -4.57 -1.16 0.88
N ILE A 71 -4.00 -1.31 2.08
CA ILE A 71 -3.98 -2.57 2.81
C ILE A 71 -5.41 -3.02 3.13
N TYR A 72 -6.28 -2.10 3.57
CA TYR A 72 -7.69 -2.41 3.82
C TYR A 72 -8.38 -2.94 2.55
N GLN A 73 -8.17 -2.29 1.39
CA GLN A 73 -8.73 -2.77 0.12
C GLN A 73 -8.20 -4.15 -0.26
N THR A 74 -6.90 -4.42 0.00
CA THR A 74 -6.31 -5.74 -0.24
C THR A 74 -6.96 -6.81 0.63
N VAL A 75 -7.16 -6.52 1.92
CA VAL A 75 -7.85 -7.44 2.86
C VAL A 75 -9.30 -7.71 2.41
N VAL A 76 -10.04 -6.69 2.00
CA VAL A 76 -11.42 -6.84 1.50
C VAL A 76 -11.46 -7.62 0.18
N ALA A 77 -10.46 -7.47 -0.68
CA ALA A 77 -10.39 -8.22 -1.93
C ALA A 77 -10.14 -9.72 -1.71
N TYR A 78 -9.36 -10.07 -0.69
CA TYR A 78 -9.15 -11.48 -0.29
C TYR A 78 -10.48 -12.17 0.06
N THR A 79 -11.41 -11.45 0.68
CA THR A 79 -12.70 -12.03 1.10
C THR A 79 -13.75 -12.04 -0.01
N ARG A 80 -13.50 -11.36 -1.12
CA ARG A 80 -14.41 -11.27 -2.28
C ARG A 80 -14.01 -12.17 -3.46
N GLU A 81 -12.99 -13.03 -3.30
CA GLU A 81 -12.45 -13.91 -4.36
C GLU A 81 -12.06 -13.17 -5.65
N GLU A 82 -11.82 -11.86 -5.57
CA GLU A 82 -11.27 -11.09 -6.68
C GLU A 82 -9.84 -11.56 -6.98
N SER A 83 -9.30 -11.30 -8.18
CA SER A 83 -7.95 -11.75 -8.51
C SER A 83 -6.89 -11.01 -7.68
N VAL A 84 -6.62 -11.56 -6.49
CA VAL A 84 -5.74 -11.01 -5.46
C VAL A 84 -4.39 -10.65 -6.05
N VAL A 85 -3.85 -11.49 -6.93
CA VAL A 85 -2.56 -11.25 -7.60
C VAL A 85 -2.52 -9.92 -8.35
N ARG A 86 -3.59 -9.58 -9.09
CA ARG A 86 -3.63 -8.33 -9.86
C ARG A 86 -3.70 -7.13 -8.91
N ILE A 87 -4.50 -7.23 -7.87
CA ILE A 87 -4.65 -6.15 -6.87
C ILE A 87 -3.32 -5.91 -6.17
N VAL A 88 -2.66 -6.98 -5.68
CA VAL A 88 -1.35 -6.89 -5.02
C VAL A 88 -0.26 -6.32 -5.93
N ILE A 89 -0.23 -6.65 -7.23
CA ILE A 89 0.74 -6.05 -8.15
C ILE A 89 0.47 -4.56 -8.36
N ILE A 90 -0.80 -4.16 -8.51
CA ILE A 90 -1.17 -2.75 -8.65
C ILE A 90 -0.80 -1.98 -7.38
N THR A 91 -1.09 -2.56 -6.21
CA THR A 91 -0.66 -2.07 -4.89
C THR A 91 0.85 -1.89 -4.81
N GLY A 92 1.62 -2.92 -5.23
CA GLY A 92 3.08 -2.82 -5.31
C GLY A 92 3.57 -1.66 -6.17
N ILE A 93 2.95 -1.42 -7.32
CA ILE A 93 3.27 -0.27 -8.19
C ILE A 93 2.99 1.05 -7.45
N ILE A 94 1.81 1.19 -6.85
CA ILE A 94 1.41 2.41 -6.12
C ILE A 94 2.40 2.69 -4.97
N ALA A 95 2.81 1.66 -4.22
CA ALA A 95 3.76 1.77 -3.13
C ALA A 95 5.16 2.21 -3.60
N VAL A 96 5.66 1.73 -4.74
CA VAL A 96 6.95 2.20 -5.29
C VAL A 96 6.82 3.61 -5.86
N THR A 97 5.77 3.90 -6.61
CA THR A 97 5.49 5.25 -7.17
C THR A 97 5.43 6.29 -6.06
N ARG A 98 4.83 5.96 -4.93
CA ARG A 98 4.81 6.80 -3.73
C ARG A 98 6.19 7.18 -3.23
N ARG A 99 7.11 6.21 -3.16
CA ARG A 99 8.50 6.49 -2.74
C ARG A 99 9.23 7.39 -3.73
N VAL A 100 8.89 7.30 -5.02
CA VAL A 100 9.39 8.20 -6.06
C VAL A 100 8.84 9.62 -5.91
N ILE A 101 7.55 9.77 -5.59
CA ILE A 101 6.92 11.08 -5.39
C ILE A 101 7.53 11.81 -4.20
N SER A 102 7.84 11.10 -3.11
CA SER A 102 8.49 11.67 -1.92
C SER A 102 10.02 11.84 -2.05
N PHE A 103 10.63 11.42 -3.16
CA PHE A 103 12.09 11.46 -3.29
C PHE A 103 12.59 12.87 -3.61
N HIS A 104 13.49 13.38 -2.77
CA HIS A 104 14.13 14.68 -2.94
C HIS A 104 15.63 14.53 -3.21
N PRO A 105 16.10 14.82 -4.44
CA PRO A 105 17.51 14.63 -4.82
C PRO A 105 18.49 15.55 -4.08
N ASP A 106 18.05 16.73 -3.63
CA ASP A 106 18.94 17.76 -3.09
C ASP A 106 19.54 17.38 -1.72
N ASP A 107 18.97 16.39 -1.03
CA ASP A 107 19.45 15.87 0.25
C ASP A 107 20.58 14.84 0.12
N HIS A 108 20.95 14.46 -1.10
CA HIS A 108 21.85 13.33 -1.37
C HIS A 108 23.02 13.78 -2.26
N ALA A 109 24.17 13.11 -2.14
CA ALA A 109 25.23 13.29 -3.12
C ALA A 109 24.72 12.92 -4.52
N ALA A 110 25.11 13.66 -5.56
CA ALA A 110 24.60 13.46 -6.92
C ALA A 110 24.67 12.00 -7.39
N GLN A 111 25.74 11.29 -7.01
CA GLN A 111 25.91 9.88 -7.35
C GLN A 111 24.94 8.94 -6.60
N GLU A 112 24.64 9.22 -5.33
CA GLU A 112 23.67 8.47 -4.54
C GLU A 112 22.24 8.72 -5.03
N ALA A 113 21.93 9.97 -5.39
CA ALA A 113 20.63 10.32 -5.97
C ALA A 113 20.39 9.62 -7.30
N LEU A 114 21.42 9.55 -8.16
CA LEU A 114 21.37 8.82 -9.43
C LEU A 114 21.18 7.31 -9.20
N LEU A 115 21.90 6.72 -8.25
CA LEU A 115 21.77 5.29 -7.95
C LEU A 115 20.37 4.95 -7.41
N THR A 116 19.85 5.80 -6.52
CA THR A 116 18.53 5.62 -5.90
C THR A 116 17.41 5.74 -6.93
N SER A 117 17.45 6.79 -7.76
CA SER A 117 16.47 6.98 -8.84
C SER A 117 16.51 5.87 -9.89
N ALA A 118 17.71 5.38 -10.24
CA ALA A 118 17.85 4.20 -11.10
C ALA A 118 17.23 2.95 -10.47
N GLY A 119 17.42 2.74 -9.16
CA GLY A 119 16.78 1.67 -8.40
C GLY A 119 15.26 1.72 -8.47
N PHE A 120 14.67 2.90 -8.26
CA PHE A 120 13.23 3.09 -8.40
C PHE A 120 12.73 2.82 -9.84
N ALA A 121 13.48 3.26 -10.86
CA ALA A 121 13.15 3.00 -12.25
C ALA A 121 13.13 1.49 -12.57
N ILE A 122 14.12 0.74 -12.07
CA ILE A 122 14.19 -0.72 -12.23
C ILE A 122 13.02 -1.40 -11.50
N LEU A 123 12.74 -1.03 -10.25
CA LEU A 123 11.63 -1.61 -9.48
C LEU A 123 10.28 -1.37 -10.17
N LEU A 124 10.02 -0.16 -10.65
CA LEU A 124 8.82 0.15 -11.41
C LEU A 124 8.75 -0.66 -12.71
N ALA A 125 9.85 -0.77 -13.45
CA ALA A 125 9.90 -1.57 -14.68
C ALA A 125 9.56 -3.05 -14.42
N VAL A 126 10.10 -3.64 -13.34
CA VAL A 126 9.81 -5.02 -12.94
C VAL A 126 8.33 -5.20 -12.60
N LEU A 127 7.75 -4.30 -11.80
CA LEU A 127 6.34 -4.40 -11.39
C LEU A 127 5.38 -4.18 -12.56
N VAL A 128 5.67 -3.22 -13.45
CA VAL A 128 4.90 -3.00 -14.68
C VAL A 128 5.03 -4.21 -15.61
N GLY A 129 6.22 -4.82 -15.72
CA GLY A 129 6.44 -6.06 -16.44
C GLY A 129 5.63 -7.23 -15.88
N ALA A 130 5.62 -7.41 -14.55
CA ALA A 130 4.81 -8.41 -13.87
C ALA A 130 3.30 -8.20 -14.14
N LEU A 131 2.82 -6.95 -14.06
CA LEU A 131 1.44 -6.60 -14.39
C LEU A 131 1.10 -6.94 -15.85
N TYR A 132 2.02 -6.67 -16.77
CA TYR A 132 1.83 -6.97 -18.19
C TYR A 132 1.72 -8.48 -18.45
N ILE A 133 2.59 -9.28 -17.81
CA ILE A 133 2.54 -10.74 -17.89
C ILE A 133 1.20 -11.26 -17.35
N VAL A 134 0.83 -10.85 -16.13
CA VAL A 134 -0.42 -11.28 -15.47
C VAL A 134 -1.66 -10.87 -16.25
N ARG A 135 -1.63 -9.74 -16.99
CA ARG A 135 -2.72 -9.34 -17.88
C ARG A 135 -2.79 -10.17 -19.16
N LYS A 136 -1.65 -10.67 -19.66
CA LYS A 136 -1.55 -11.41 -20.92
C LYS A 136 -1.80 -12.90 -20.80
N THR A 137 -1.58 -13.50 -19.63
CA THR A 137 -1.89 -14.91 -19.42
C THR A 137 -3.41 -15.07 -19.49
N PRO A 138 -3.96 -15.72 -20.53
CA PRO A 138 -5.36 -16.08 -20.53
C PRO A 138 -5.57 -16.98 -19.32
N THR A 139 -6.53 -16.63 -18.47
CA THR A 139 -7.00 -17.57 -17.45
C THR A 139 -7.54 -18.77 -18.22
N GLU A 140 -6.80 -19.90 -18.22
CA GLU A 140 -7.30 -21.17 -18.73
C GLU A 140 -8.54 -21.53 -17.91
N SER A 141 -9.69 -21.06 -18.39
CA SER A 141 -11.00 -21.37 -17.87
C SER A 141 -11.37 -22.71 -18.46
N GLY A 142 -11.61 -23.66 -17.56
CA GLY A 142 -11.75 -25.08 -17.83
C GLY A 142 -12.56 -25.43 -19.07
N SER A 143 -11.94 -26.22 -19.94
CA SER A 143 -12.64 -27.18 -20.78
C SER A 143 -12.15 -28.58 -20.41
N LEU A 144 -12.52 -29.04 -19.22
CA LEU A 144 -12.66 -30.47 -18.96
C LEU A 144 -14.11 -30.82 -19.29
N HIS A 145 -14.31 -31.25 -20.54
CA HIS A 145 -15.43 -32.12 -20.91
C HIS A 145 -15.16 -33.53 -20.38
#